data_AF-A0AAU4Y0H0-F1
#
_entry.id   AF-A0AAU4Y0H0-F1
#
_cell.length_a   1.000
_cell.length_b   1.000
_cell.length_c   1.000
_cell.angle_alpha   90.00
_cell.angle_beta   90.00
_cell.angle_gamma   90.00
#
_symmetry.space_group_name_H-M   'P 1'
#
loop_
_entity.id
_entity.type
_entity.pdbx_description
1 polymer ?
#
loop_
_entity_poly.entity_id
_entity_poly.type
_entity_poly.pdbx_seq_one_letter_code
_entity_poly.pdbx_strand_id
1 'polypeptide(L)'
;MMAWLTDHTLVFGTWGVLAAVLLLPALEAALPLIGVLLPGQTAVVMGGVLAHHGRVPLCWILVAALLGAVLGNGLGYAAGRRWNTGLLDRVPRRLLRPRSTARALSAIQRHGGRAVFVGRFTAGLRTLVPTLCGVSGMSVRSYLTWSVVSSAVWAPTFVLVGYGMGFSPGL
;
A
#
# COMPACT_ATOMS: atom_id res chain seq x y z
N MET A 1 22.94 19.59 -6.00
CA MET A 1 21.95 18.52 -5.74
C MET A 1 21.18 18.77 -4.44
N MET A 2 21.88 18.98 -3.32
CA MET A 2 21.27 19.35 -2.02
C MET A 2 20.35 20.59 -2.07
N ALA A 3 20.74 21.65 -2.81
CA ALA A 3 19.93 22.87 -2.95
C ALA A 3 18.58 22.66 -3.70
N TRP A 4 18.52 21.67 -4.60
CA TRP A 4 17.30 21.37 -5.37
C TRP A 4 16.25 20.66 -4.49
N LEU A 5 16.72 19.88 -3.49
CA LEU A 5 15.88 19.27 -2.46
C LEU A 5 15.41 20.30 -1.41
N THR A 6 16.25 21.30 -1.07
CA THR A 6 15.86 22.38 -0.17
C THR A 6 14.72 23.23 -0.74
N ASP A 7 14.77 23.58 -2.02
CA ASP A 7 13.71 24.37 -2.69
C ASP A 7 12.44 23.56 -2.96
N HIS A 8 12.52 22.24 -3.22
CA HIS A 8 11.31 21.42 -3.43
C HIS A 8 10.56 21.07 -2.13
N THR A 9 11.18 21.18 -0.95
CA THR A 9 10.45 21.11 0.33
C THR A 9 9.52 22.31 0.58
N LEU A 10 9.70 23.42 -0.15
CA LEU A 10 8.85 24.62 -0.07
C LEU A 10 7.58 24.55 -0.93
N VAL A 11 7.45 23.57 -1.85
CA VAL A 11 6.27 23.48 -2.73
C VAL A 11 5.09 22.73 -2.09
N PHE A 12 5.34 21.83 -1.13
CA PHE A 12 4.30 20.97 -0.53
C PHE A 12 4.11 21.13 0.99
N GLY A 13 5.13 21.63 1.72
CA GLY A 13 5.11 21.71 3.19
C GLY A 13 4.96 20.34 3.88
N THR A 14 5.07 20.32 5.21
CA THR A 14 4.86 19.10 6.04
C THR A 14 3.55 18.39 5.70
N TRP A 15 2.51 19.17 5.42
CA TRP A 15 1.18 18.67 5.09
C TRP A 15 1.12 17.96 3.74
N GLY A 16 1.83 18.44 2.72
CA GLY A 16 1.86 17.77 1.42
C GLY A 16 2.66 16.46 1.44
N VAL A 17 3.71 16.36 2.26
CA VAL A 17 4.41 15.08 2.49
C VAL A 17 3.48 14.07 3.16
N LEU A 18 2.77 14.47 4.20
CA LEU A 18 1.79 13.60 4.87
C LEU A 18 0.65 13.20 3.94
N ALA A 19 0.15 14.13 3.13
CA ALA A 19 -0.87 13.85 2.13
C ALA A 19 -0.37 12.83 1.09
N ALA A 20 0.87 12.96 0.60
CA ALA A 20 1.43 12.00 -0.37
C ALA A 20 1.61 10.60 0.25
N VAL A 21 2.15 10.53 1.48
CA VAL A 21 2.35 9.28 2.23
C VAL A 21 1.03 8.58 2.56
N LEU A 22 -0.06 9.34 2.73
CA LEU A 22 -1.39 8.80 2.96
C LEU A 22 -2.09 8.41 1.66
N LEU A 23 -2.12 9.33 0.68
CA LEU A 23 -2.94 9.20 -0.53
C LEU A 23 -2.35 8.24 -1.54
N LEU A 24 -1.02 8.21 -1.72
CA LEU A 24 -0.43 7.35 -2.75
C LEU A 24 -0.61 5.86 -2.45
N PRO A 25 -0.35 5.35 -1.23
CA PRO A 25 -0.68 3.97 -0.88
C PRO A 25 -2.19 3.70 -0.92
N ALA A 26 -3.01 4.68 -0.53
CA ALA A 26 -4.47 4.54 -0.54
C ALA A 26 -4.99 4.36 -1.98
N LEU A 27 -4.54 5.21 -2.90
CA LEU A 27 -4.90 5.16 -4.32
C LEU A 27 -4.34 3.91 -5.00
N GLU A 28 -3.10 3.53 -4.68
CA GLU A 28 -2.47 2.32 -5.22
C GLU A 28 -3.29 1.06 -4.89
N ALA A 29 -3.74 0.93 -3.65
CA ALA A 29 -4.53 -0.22 -3.20
C ALA A 29 -6.01 -0.14 -3.60
N ALA A 30 -6.56 1.07 -3.76
CA ALA A 30 -7.94 1.28 -4.21
C ALA A 30 -8.12 1.06 -5.72
N LEU A 31 -7.09 1.35 -6.53
CA LEU A 31 -7.13 1.29 -7.99
C LEU A 31 -6.04 0.32 -8.50
N PRO A 32 -6.29 -1.00 -8.53
CA PRO A 32 -5.27 -1.98 -8.96
C PRO A 32 -4.76 -1.74 -10.40
N LEU A 33 -5.59 -1.14 -11.25
CA LEU A 33 -5.26 -0.76 -12.62
C LEU A 33 -4.28 0.43 -12.72
N ILE A 34 -4.32 1.35 -11.75
CA ILE A 34 -3.51 2.59 -11.74
C ILE A 34 -2.36 2.49 -10.73
N GLY A 35 -2.49 1.61 -9.73
CA GLY A 35 -1.51 1.41 -8.66
C GLY A 35 -0.15 0.90 -9.11
N VAL A 36 -0.03 0.29 -10.29
CA VAL A 36 1.28 -0.06 -10.87
C VAL A 36 2.09 1.18 -11.22
N LEU A 37 1.43 2.32 -11.49
CA LEU A 37 2.07 3.60 -11.82
C LEU A 37 2.28 4.50 -10.61
N LEU A 38 1.55 4.28 -9.51
CA LEU A 38 1.63 5.10 -8.29
C LEU A 38 2.62 4.47 -7.32
N PRO A 39 3.80 5.09 -7.09
CA PRO A 39 4.82 4.51 -6.24
C PRO A 39 4.52 4.81 -4.76
N GLY A 40 3.42 4.27 -4.22
CA GLY A 40 3.01 4.46 -2.83
C GLY A 40 4.07 3.97 -1.84
N GLN A 41 4.73 2.86 -2.16
CA GLN A 41 5.89 2.38 -1.40
C GLN A 41 7.06 3.38 -1.41
N THR A 42 7.35 4.00 -2.55
CA THR A 42 8.42 5.01 -2.64
C THR A 42 8.07 6.25 -1.84
N ALA A 43 6.81 6.69 -1.84
CA ALA A 43 6.37 7.82 -1.02
C ALA A 43 6.59 7.57 0.48
N VAL A 44 6.27 6.37 0.96
CA VAL A 44 6.49 5.96 2.37
C VAL A 44 7.99 5.92 2.71
N VAL A 45 8.82 5.39 1.81
CA VAL A 45 10.29 5.35 1.99
C VAL A 45 10.87 6.76 1.99
N MET A 46 10.49 7.62 1.04
CA MET A 46 10.91 9.02 0.98
C MET A 46 10.44 9.81 2.20
N GLY A 47 9.25 9.52 2.71
CA GLY A 47 8.79 10.03 4.00
C GLY A 47 9.78 9.66 5.12
N GLY A 48 10.15 8.38 5.22
CA GLY A 48 11.17 7.92 6.18
C GLY A 48 12.49 8.70 6.10
N VAL A 49 13.01 8.93 4.88
CA VAL A 49 14.21 9.75 4.65
C VAL A 49 14.03 11.18 5.17
N LEU A 50 12.89 11.82 4.87
CA LEU A 50 12.59 13.17 5.36
C LEU A 50 12.47 13.23 6.89
N ALA A 51 11.97 12.18 7.54
CA ALA A 51 11.96 12.08 8.99
C ALA A 51 13.37 11.96 9.58
N HIS A 52 14.30 11.28 8.88
CA HIS A 52 15.70 11.20 9.30
C HIS A 52 16.35 12.57 9.38
N HIS A 53 16.11 13.43 8.39
CA HIS A 53 16.62 14.80 8.36
C HIS A 53 15.83 15.78 9.24
N GLY A 54 14.95 15.30 10.12
CA GLY A 54 14.20 16.12 11.07
C GLY A 54 13.14 17.02 10.44
N ARG A 55 12.79 16.83 9.15
CA ARG A 55 11.83 17.68 8.44
C ARG A 55 10.38 17.40 8.82
N VAL A 56 10.06 16.14 9.11
CA VAL A 56 8.73 15.69 9.53
C VAL A 56 8.90 14.70 10.67
N PRO A 57 8.09 14.75 11.75
CA PRO A 57 8.26 13.80 12.84
C PRO A 57 7.96 12.37 12.38
N LEU A 58 8.82 11.42 12.73
CA LEU A 58 8.71 10.02 12.33
C LEU A 58 7.34 9.39 12.66
N CYS A 59 6.81 9.71 13.84
CA CYS A 59 5.50 9.23 14.28
C CYS A 59 4.37 9.63 13.31
N TRP A 60 4.42 10.82 12.74
CA TRP A 60 3.38 11.30 11.82
C TRP A 60 3.42 10.55 10.50
N ILE A 61 4.61 10.22 10.01
CA ILE A 61 4.80 9.43 8.79
C ILE A 61 4.32 7.99 8.99
N LEU A 62 4.62 7.39 10.16
CA LEU A 62 4.13 6.06 10.52
C LEU A 62 2.60 6.02 10.55
N VAL A 63 1.96 7.01 11.19
CA VAL A 63 0.50 7.10 11.27
C VAL A 63 -0.10 7.32 9.87
N ALA A 64 0.45 8.25 9.08
CA ALA A 64 -0.02 8.51 7.72
C ALA A 64 0.10 7.28 6.81
N ALA A 65 1.23 6.57 6.87
CA ALA A 65 1.47 5.36 6.09
C ALA A 65 0.53 4.22 6.50
N LEU A 66 0.29 4.05 7.80
CA LEU A 66 -0.64 3.05 8.33
C LEU A 66 -2.08 3.35 7.89
N LEU A 67 -2.53 4.60 8.06
CA LEU A 67 -3.87 5.02 7.66
C LEU A 67 -4.07 4.89 6.15
N GLY A 68 -3.10 5.36 5.34
CA GLY A 68 -3.14 5.23 3.89
C GLY A 68 -3.25 3.77 3.44
N ALA A 69 -2.44 2.89 4.05
CA ALA A 69 -2.49 1.45 3.79
C ALA A 69 -3.85 0.83 4.15
N VAL A 70 -4.39 1.11 5.34
CA VAL A 70 -5.66 0.56 5.80
C VAL A 70 -6.83 1.06 4.95
N LEU A 71 -6.87 2.36 4.64
CA LEU A 71 -7.91 2.97 3.81
C LEU A 71 -7.88 2.41 2.39
N GLY A 72 -6.72 2.36 1.76
CA GLY A 72 -6.58 1.78 0.41
C GLY A 72 -7.00 0.32 0.35
N ASN A 73 -6.59 -0.47 1.34
CA ASN A 73 -7.01 -1.86 1.46
C ASN A 73 -8.52 -2.00 1.63
N GLY A 74 -9.14 -1.13 2.43
CA GLY A 74 -10.59 -1.11 2.64
C GLY A 74 -11.34 -0.79 1.34
N LEU A 75 -10.87 0.24 0.62
CA LEU A 75 -11.45 0.64 -0.67
C LEU A 75 -11.30 -0.47 -1.73
N GLY A 76 -10.11 -1.07 -1.87
CA GLY A 76 -9.88 -2.16 -2.81
C GLY A 76 -10.75 -3.40 -2.54
N TYR A 77 -10.97 -3.70 -1.25
CA TYR A 77 -11.89 -4.75 -0.84
C TYR A 77 -13.36 -4.41 -1.10
N ALA A 78 -13.79 -3.18 -0.78
CA ALA A 78 -15.14 -2.73 -1.04
C ALA A 78 -15.45 -2.72 -2.54
N ALA A 79 -14.49 -2.30 -3.37
CA ALA A 79 -14.57 -2.38 -4.82
C ALA A 79 -14.74 -3.83 -5.30
N GLY A 80 -13.89 -4.75 -4.84
CA GLY A 80 -14.01 -6.17 -5.18
C GLY A 80 -15.33 -6.79 -4.73
N ARG A 81 -15.84 -6.42 -3.56
CA ARG A 81 -17.10 -6.92 -3.01
C ARG A 81 -18.33 -6.36 -3.75
N ARG A 82 -18.28 -5.11 -4.22
CA ARG A 82 -19.39 -4.45 -4.93
C ARG A 82 -19.49 -4.86 -6.39
N TRP A 83 -18.35 -5.02 -7.06
CA TRP A 83 -18.30 -5.31 -8.51
C TRP A 83 -18.07 -6.78 -8.86
N ASN A 84 -17.81 -7.65 -7.86
CA ASN A 84 -17.66 -9.10 -8.02
C ASN A 84 -16.69 -9.47 -9.16
N THR A 85 -16.88 -10.61 -9.83
CA THR A 85 -16.03 -11.06 -10.96
C THR A 85 -16.01 -10.07 -12.13
N GLY A 86 -17.04 -9.23 -12.30
CA GLY A 86 -17.07 -8.22 -13.37
C GLY A 86 -15.97 -7.16 -13.26
N LEU A 87 -15.35 -6.98 -12.09
CA LEU A 87 -14.15 -6.16 -11.96
C LEU A 87 -12.91 -6.88 -12.49
N LEU A 88 -12.80 -8.21 -12.29
CA LEU A 88 -11.69 -9.00 -12.83
C LEU A 88 -11.70 -8.97 -14.35
N ASP A 89 -12.87 -8.98 -14.97
CA ASP A 89 -12.98 -8.88 -16.43
C ASP A 89 -12.50 -7.52 -17.00
N ARG A 90 -12.48 -6.48 -16.15
CA ARG A 90 -11.99 -5.14 -16.51
C ARG A 90 -10.50 -4.92 -16.19
N VAL A 91 -9.88 -5.80 -15.41
CA VAL A 91 -8.44 -5.69 -15.14
C VAL A 91 -7.67 -6.27 -16.34
N PRO A 92 -6.64 -5.58 -16.86
CA PRO A 92 -5.88 -6.05 -18.01
C PRO A 92 -5.31 -7.44 -17.75
N ARG A 93 -5.47 -8.37 -18.72
CA ARG A 93 -4.91 -9.73 -18.64
C ARG A 93 -3.40 -9.78 -18.37
N ARG A 94 -2.67 -8.70 -18.66
CA ARG A 94 -1.25 -8.56 -18.34
C ARG A 94 -0.99 -8.48 -16.82
N LEU A 95 -1.92 -7.90 -16.07
CA LEU A 95 -1.90 -7.80 -14.61
C LEU A 95 -2.56 -9.02 -13.96
N LEU A 96 -3.60 -9.56 -14.59
CA LEU A 96 -4.22 -10.83 -14.20
C LEU A 96 -3.47 -12.01 -14.81
N ARG A 97 -2.37 -12.43 -14.18
CA ARG A 97 -1.82 -13.77 -14.46
C ARG A 97 -2.81 -14.83 -13.98
N PRO A 98 -3.55 -15.53 -14.86
CA PRO A 98 -4.71 -16.35 -14.45
C PRO A 98 -4.33 -17.43 -13.43
N ARG A 99 -3.13 -18.01 -13.57
CA ARG A 99 -2.57 -18.97 -12.60
C ARG A 99 -2.30 -18.36 -11.22
N SER A 100 -1.84 -17.11 -11.15
CA SER A 100 -1.52 -16.44 -9.88
C SER A 100 -2.81 -16.01 -9.17
N THR A 101 -3.78 -15.50 -9.93
CA THR A 101 -5.11 -15.11 -9.42
C THR A 101 -5.89 -16.31 -8.88
N ALA A 102 -5.93 -17.42 -9.63
CA ALA A 102 -6.60 -18.65 -9.19
C ALA A 102 -5.95 -19.27 -7.95
N ARG A 103 -4.61 -19.24 -7.86
CA ARG A 103 -3.87 -19.66 -6.66
C ARG A 103 -4.14 -18.76 -5.47
N ALA A 104 -4.23 -17.44 -5.67
CA ALA A 104 -4.55 -16.50 -4.60
C ALA A 104 -5.98 -16.73 -4.09
N LEU A 105 -6.96 -16.90 -4.98
CA LEU A 105 -8.34 -17.23 -4.62
C LEU A 105 -8.43 -18.56 -3.85
N SER A 106 -7.76 -19.61 -4.32
CA SER A 106 -7.76 -20.90 -3.62
C SER A 106 -7.04 -20.82 -2.27
N ALA A 107 -5.97 -20.02 -2.16
CA ALA A 107 -5.30 -19.77 -0.89
C ALA A 107 -6.18 -18.98 0.08
N ILE A 108 -6.93 -17.97 -0.39
CA ILE A 108 -7.89 -17.21 0.42
C ILE A 108 -9.02 -18.11 0.92
N GLN A 109 -9.55 -18.99 0.05
CA GLN A 109 -10.58 -19.94 0.46
C GLN A 109 -10.06 -20.98 1.47
N ARG A 110 -8.83 -21.47 1.31
CA ARG A 110 -8.23 -22.50 2.19
C ARG A 110 -7.70 -21.96 3.52
N HIS A 111 -7.07 -20.79 3.51
CA HIS A 111 -6.34 -20.26 4.68
C HIS A 111 -6.99 -19.00 5.27
N GLY A 112 -8.05 -18.49 4.65
CA GLY A 112 -8.78 -17.31 5.10
C GLY A 112 -7.85 -16.11 5.27
N GLY A 113 -7.91 -15.48 6.45
CA GLY A 113 -7.18 -14.26 6.76
C GLY A 113 -5.65 -14.38 6.69
N ARG A 114 -5.08 -15.56 6.90
CA ARG A 114 -3.62 -15.78 6.78
C ARG A 114 -3.13 -15.56 5.35
N ALA A 115 -3.96 -15.88 4.35
CA ALA A 115 -3.65 -15.63 2.95
C ALA A 115 -3.60 -14.12 2.63
N VAL A 116 -4.37 -13.30 3.35
CA VAL A 116 -4.34 -11.83 3.22
C VAL A 116 -2.98 -11.30 3.63
N PHE A 117 -2.46 -11.78 4.76
CA PHE A 117 -1.15 -11.39 5.25
C PHE A 117 -0.04 -11.77 4.26
N VAL A 118 0.04 -13.07 3.90
CA VAL A 118 1.09 -13.57 3.00
C VAL A 118 1.00 -12.93 1.62
N GLY A 119 -0.20 -12.82 1.06
CA GLY A 119 -0.41 -12.27 -0.27
C GLY A 119 0.00 -10.80 -0.39
N ARG A 120 0.01 -10.04 0.72
CA ARG A 120 0.46 -8.64 0.75
C ARG A 120 1.96 -8.49 0.58
N PHE A 121 2.76 -9.49 0.96
CA PHE A 121 4.22 -9.47 0.78
C PHE A 121 4.66 -9.99 -0.59
N THR A 122 3.75 -10.55 -1.39
CA THR A 122 4.05 -11.04 -2.72
C THR A 122 3.93 -9.91 -3.75
N ALA A 123 5.05 -9.54 -4.36
CA ALA A 123 5.09 -8.54 -5.42
C ALA A 123 4.10 -8.87 -6.56
N GLY A 124 3.33 -7.88 -7.00
CA GLY A 124 2.29 -8.02 -8.03
C GLY A 124 0.94 -8.55 -7.54
N LEU A 125 0.90 -9.40 -6.50
CA LEU A 125 -0.37 -9.83 -5.90
C LEU A 125 -0.86 -8.85 -4.83
N ARG A 126 0.04 -8.11 -4.17
CA ARG A 126 -0.31 -7.21 -3.06
C ARG A 126 -1.44 -6.21 -3.36
N THR A 127 -1.48 -5.69 -4.60
CA THR A 127 -2.50 -4.73 -5.05
C THR A 127 -3.82 -5.41 -5.41
N LEU A 128 -3.77 -6.71 -5.76
CA LEU A 128 -4.93 -7.51 -6.12
C LEU A 128 -5.57 -8.20 -4.91
N VAL A 129 -4.80 -8.49 -3.85
CA VAL A 129 -5.30 -9.19 -2.65
C VAL A 129 -6.55 -8.54 -2.06
N PRO A 130 -6.62 -7.20 -1.83
CA PRO A 130 -7.83 -6.54 -1.35
C PRO A 130 -9.06 -6.89 -2.18
N THR A 131 -8.93 -6.69 -3.49
CA THR A 131 -9.99 -6.92 -4.46
C THR A 131 -10.39 -8.39 -4.52
N LEU A 132 -9.42 -9.31 -4.56
CA LEU A 132 -9.67 -10.76 -4.57
C LEU A 132 -10.37 -11.24 -3.31
N CYS A 133 -10.02 -10.68 -2.15
CA CYS A 133 -10.73 -10.97 -0.89
C CYS A 133 -12.18 -10.49 -0.95
N GLY A 134 -12.42 -9.31 -1.53
CA GLY A 134 -13.76 -8.78 -1.75
C GLY A 134 -14.59 -9.67 -2.69
N VAL A 135 -14.02 -10.07 -3.83
CA VAL A 135 -14.67 -10.96 -4.80
C VAL A 135 -14.92 -12.36 -4.22
N SER A 136 -14.03 -12.86 -3.37
CA SER A 136 -14.17 -14.18 -2.73
C SER A 136 -15.32 -14.26 -1.72
N GLY A 137 -15.93 -13.14 -1.34
CA GLY A 137 -16.99 -13.10 -0.32
C GLY A 137 -16.51 -13.21 1.12
N MET A 138 -15.19 -13.07 1.37
CA MET A 138 -14.64 -13.04 2.74
C MET A 138 -15.36 -11.99 3.60
N SER A 139 -15.61 -12.27 4.88
CA SER A 139 -16.28 -11.31 5.77
C SER A 139 -15.45 -10.04 5.98
N VAL A 140 -16.11 -8.87 6.03
CA VAL A 140 -15.45 -7.55 6.17
C VAL A 140 -14.59 -7.53 7.44
N ARG A 141 -15.12 -8.08 8.53
CA ARG A 141 -14.44 -8.10 9.84
C ARG A 141 -13.13 -8.90 9.76
N SER A 142 -13.16 -10.09 9.18
CA SER A 142 -11.96 -10.93 9.03
C SER A 142 -10.92 -10.22 8.16
N TYR A 143 -11.35 -9.69 7.01
CA TYR A 143 -10.45 -8.96 6.12
C TYR A 143 -9.82 -7.74 6.78
N LEU A 144 -10.61 -6.90 7.47
CA LEU A 144 -10.10 -5.70 8.13
C LEU A 144 -9.10 -6.03 9.23
N THR A 145 -9.36 -7.06 10.06
CA THR A 145 -8.40 -7.45 11.10
C THR A 145 -7.04 -7.83 10.49
N TRP A 146 -7.03 -8.68 9.45
CA TRP A 146 -5.78 -9.09 8.81
C TRP A 146 -5.14 -7.99 7.97
N SER A 147 -5.94 -7.10 7.40
CA SER A 147 -5.47 -5.89 6.69
C SER A 147 -4.76 -4.94 7.65
N VAL A 148 -5.32 -4.69 8.84
CA VAL A 148 -4.71 -3.83 9.86
C VAL A 148 -3.41 -4.46 10.36
N VAL A 149 -3.41 -5.77 10.70
CA VAL A 149 -2.20 -6.47 11.16
C VAL A 149 -1.10 -6.40 10.11
N SER A 150 -1.41 -6.70 8.85
CA SER A 150 -0.42 -6.65 7.77
C SER A 150 0.06 -5.22 7.47
N SER A 151 -0.81 -4.21 7.61
CA SER A 151 -0.44 -2.80 7.44
C SER A 151 0.42 -2.28 8.59
N ALA A 152 0.16 -2.75 9.82
CA ALA A 152 0.95 -2.43 11.01
C ALA A 152 2.37 -3.02 10.96
N VAL A 153 2.58 -4.10 10.21
CA VAL A 153 3.93 -4.62 9.93
C VAL A 153 4.56 -3.88 8.74
N TRP A 154 3.79 -3.67 7.67
CA TRP A 154 4.29 -3.05 6.44
C TRP A 154 4.73 -1.60 6.65
N ALA A 155 3.90 -0.75 7.27
CA ALA A 155 4.19 0.68 7.38
C ALA A 155 5.49 0.96 8.16
N PRO A 156 5.72 0.40 9.36
CA PRO A 156 6.99 0.58 10.06
C PRO A 156 8.18 0.04 9.29
N THR A 157 8.04 -1.11 8.64
CA THR A 157 9.14 -1.71 7.86
C THR A 157 9.65 -0.73 6.79
N PHE A 158 8.75 -0.18 5.96
CA PHE A 158 9.16 0.72 4.87
C PHE A 158 9.57 2.10 5.36
N VAL A 159 8.90 2.65 6.37
CA VAL A 159 9.28 3.93 6.97
C VAL A 159 10.67 3.84 7.63
N LEU A 160 10.94 2.78 8.40
CA LEU A 160 12.24 2.59 9.06
C LEU A 160 13.36 2.29 8.06
N VAL A 161 13.08 1.55 6.98
CA VAL A 161 14.03 1.38 5.88
C VAL A 161 14.39 2.73 5.27
N GLY A 162 13.39 3.58 4.97
CA GLY A 162 13.64 4.93 4.49
C GLY A 162 14.43 5.79 5.48
N TYR A 163 14.07 5.71 6.76
CA TYR A 163 14.77 6.42 7.83
C TYR A 163 16.23 6.01 7.94
N GLY A 164 16.53 4.71 7.81
CA GLY A 164 17.91 4.20 7.79
C GLY A 164 18.67 4.57 6.52
N MET A 165 18.00 4.62 5.36
CA MET A 165 18.61 5.06 4.09
C MET A 165 19.04 6.53 4.10
N GLY A 166 18.39 7.37 4.91
CA GLY A 166 18.81 8.76 5.14
C GLY A 166 20.22 8.91 5.71
N PHE A 167 20.82 7.82 6.23
CA PHE A 167 22.21 7.79 6.69
C PHE A 167 23.24 7.74 5.56
N SER A 168 22.86 7.32 4.33
CA SER A 168 23.80 7.22 3.20
C SER A 168 24.22 8.62 2.71
N PRO A 169 25.52 8.99 2.74
CA PRO A 169 25.98 10.36 2.46
C PRO A 169 25.86 10.84 1.00
N GLY A 170 25.09 10.17 0.14
CA GLY A 170 25.09 10.35 -1.32
C GLY A 170 23.75 10.76 -1.95
N LEU A 171 22.71 11.04 -1.15
CA LEU A 171 21.42 11.56 -1.61
C LEU A 171 21.20 12.98 -1.08
#